data_AF-A0A9X9PX61-F1
#
_entry.id   AF-A0A9X9PX61-F1
#
_cell.length_a   1.000
_cell.length_b   1.000
_cell.length_c   1.000
_cell.angle_alpha   90.00
_cell.angle_beta   90.00
_cell.angle_gamma   90.00
#
_symmetry.space_group_name_H-M   'P 1'
#
loop_
_entity.id
_entity.type
_entity.pdbx_description
1 polymer ?
#
loop_
_entity_poly.entity_id
_entity_poly.type
_entity_poly.pdbx_seq_one_letter_code
_entity_poly.pdbx_strand_id
1 'polypeptide(L)' 'GTSSQAVVTQEPSLTVSPGVTVNLTCSSSTGAVTKPHYPHCFHQNAAQVPRVFIYGTHNKYPWTPNGSHSPHFGAKLP' A
#
# COMPACT_ATOMS: atom_id res chain seq x y z
N GLY A 1 19.78 7.00 23.76
CA GLY A 1 18.44 7.00 23.13
C GLY A 1 18.30 5.74 22.31
N THR A 2 17.16 5.07 22.38
CA THR A 2 16.88 3.90 21.54
C THR A 2 16.38 4.37 20.18
N SER A 3 16.94 3.83 19.09
CA SER A 3 16.41 4.03 17.74
C SER A 3 15.34 2.97 17.50
N SER A 4 14.10 3.37 17.18
CA SER A 4 13.05 2.45 16.76
C SER A 4 12.96 2.43 15.24
N GLN A 5 12.85 1.26 14.63
CA GLN A 5 12.71 1.10 13.18
C GLN A 5 11.25 0.78 12.83
N ALA A 6 10.66 1.59 11.96
CA ALA A 6 9.35 1.29 11.38
C ALA A 6 9.50 0.21 10.30
N VAL A 7 8.66 -0.83 10.38
CA VAL A 7 8.59 -1.91 9.39
C VAL A 7 7.19 -1.91 8.80
N VAL A 8 7.11 -2.01 7.46
CA VAL A 8 5.86 -2.19 6.72
C VAL A 8 5.87 -3.58 6.10
N THR A 9 4.83 -4.37 6.33
CA THR A 9 4.65 -5.68 5.70
C THR A 9 3.41 -5.68 4.81
N GLN A 10 3.49 -6.38 3.69
CA GLN A 10 2.39 -6.63 2.78
C GLN A 10 2.13 -8.14 2.71
N GLU A 11 0.87 -8.51 2.51
CA GLU A 11 0.50 -9.91 2.24
C GLU A 11 1.23 -10.48 1.01
N PRO A 12 1.42 -11.81 0.94
CA PRO A 12 2.10 -12.46 -0.18
C PRO A 12 1.46 -12.12 -1.53
N SER A 13 2.27 -12.15 -2.58
CA SER A 13 1.81 -11.94 -3.95
C SER A 13 0.70 -12.93 -4.32
N LEU A 14 -0.47 -12.41 -4.67
CA LEU A 14 -1.62 -13.18 -5.15
C LEU A 14 -1.66 -13.17 -6.68
N THR A 15 -1.70 -14.35 -7.29
CA THR A 15 -2.05 -14.49 -8.71
C THR A 15 -3.56 -14.57 -8.81
N VAL A 16 -4.17 -13.65 -9.55
CA VAL A 16 -5.62 -13.59 -9.73
C VAL A 16 -6.01 -13.59 -11.20
N SER A 17 -7.20 -14.09 -11.48
CA SER A 17 -7.80 -13.99 -12.81
C SER A 17 -8.18 -12.54 -13.13
N PRO A 18 -8.07 -12.10 -14.41
CA PRO A 18 -8.55 -10.78 -14.83
C PRO A 18 -10.02 -10.55 -14.46
N GLY A 19 -10.35 -9.37 -13.94
CA GLY A 19 -11.71 -9.01 -13.52
C GLY A 19 -12.04 -9.33 -12.05
N VAL A 20 -11.13 -9.99 -11.32
CA VAL A 20 -11.25 -10.21 -9.88
C VAL A 20 -10.66 -9.01 -9.13
N THR A 21 -11.36 -8.58 -8.07
CA THR A 21 -10.86 -7.53 -7.18
C THR A 21 -9.85 -8.10 -6.20
N VAL A 22 -8.67 -7.48 -6.14
CA VAL A 22 -7.64 -7.80 -5.14
C VAL A 22 -7.66 -6.80 -4.00
N ASN A 23 -7.62 -7.31 -2.78
CA ASN A 23 -7.42 -6.50 -1.59
C ASN A 23 -5.97 -6.62 -1.12
N LEU A 24 -5.18 -5.57 -1.33
CA LEU A 24 -3.83 -5.48 -0.80
C LEU A 24 -3.88 -4.90 0.62
N THR A 25 -3.43 -5.70 1.59
CA THR A 25 -3.32 -5.29 2.99
C THR A 25 -1.88 -4.96 3.31
N CYS A 26 -1.65 -3.77 3.89
CA CYS A 26 -0.36 -3.35 4.41
C CYS A 26 -0.47 -3.09 5.91
N SER A 27 0.51 -3.55 6.68
CA SER A 27 0.55 -3.33 8.13
C SER A 27 1.84 -2.64 8.57
N SER A 28 1.72 -1.71 9.54
CA SER A 28 2.87 -1.00 10.12
C SER A 28 3.14 -1.45 11.55
N SER A 29 4.42 -1.59 11.90
CA SER A 29 4.88 -1.86 13.27
C SER A 29 4.72 -0.67 14.23
N THR A 30 4.46 0.53 13.69
CA THR A 30 4.34 1.77 14.47
C THR A 30 2.89 2.17 14.79
N GLY A 31 1.92 1.31 14.43
CA GLY A 31 0.51 1.55 14.67
C GLY A 31 -0.27 1.91 13.40
N ALA A 32 -1.37 2.64 13.57
CA ALA A 32 -2.29 2.93 12.47
C ALA A 32 -1.68 3.88 11.44
N VAL A 33 -1.78 3.52 10.16
CA VAL A 33 -1.35 4.37 9.05
C VAL A 33 -2.48 5.36 8.73
N THR A 34 -2.33 6.58 9.22
CA THR A 34 -3.30 7.67 9.06
C THR A 34 -2.81 8.72 8.06
N LYS A 35 -3.70 9.62 7.61
CA LYS A 35 -3.37 10.72 6.68
C LYS A 35 -2.12 11.54 7.08
N PRO A 36 -1.92 11.92 8.37
CA PRO A 36 -0.75 12.68 8.80
C PRO A 36 0.59 12.02 8.52
N HIS A 37 0.62 10.69 8.37
CA HIS A 37 1.84 9.95 8.02
C HIS A 37 2.16 10.00 6.51
N TYR A 38 1.33 10.68 5.70
CA TYR A 38 1.46 10.80 4.25
C TYR A 38 1.85 9.50 3.53
N PRO A 39 1.11 8.39 3.77
CA PRO A 39 1.43 7.12 3.15
C PRO A 39 1.32 7.21 1.63
N HIS A 40 2.15 6.43 0.94
CA HIS A 40 2.17 6.36 -0.51
C HIS A 40 2.28 4.90 -0.93
N CYS A 41 1.62 4.55 -2.04
CA CYS A 41 1.70 3.21 -2.60
C CYS A 41 2.26 3.25 -4.01
N PHE A 42 3.23 2.36 -4.22
CA PHE A 42 3.87 2.17 -5.50
C PHE A 42 3.37 0.88 -6.15
N HIS A 43 3.18 0.93 -7.46
CA HIS A 43 3.01 -0.24 -8.29
C HIS A 43 4.28 -0.42 -9.13
N GLN A 44 4.85 -1.61 -9.09
CA GLN A 44 6.05 -1.96 -9.86
C GLN A 44 5.80 -3.25 -10.63
N ASN A 45 6.03 -3.20 -11.94
CA ASN A 45 6.17 -4.38 -12.77
C ASN A 45 7.66 -4.73 -12.89
N ALA A 46 8.00 -6.01 -13.04
CA ALA A 46 9.39 -6.50 -13.01
C ALA A 46 10.37 -5.78 -13.96
N ALA A 47 9.86 -5.15 -15.03
CA ALA A 47 10.65 -4.42 -16.02
C ALA A 47 10.37 -2.90 -16.06
N GLN A 48 9.64 -2.35 -15.09
CA GLN A 48 9.21 -0.95 -15.10
C GLN A 48 9.63 -0.21 -13.84
N VAL A 49 9.89 1.09 -13.99
CA VAL A 49 10.15 2.00 -12.87
C VAL A 49 8.93 2.02 -11.94
N PRO A 50 9.11 1.91 -10.61
CA PRO A 50 8.02 2.05 -9.64
C PRO A 50 7.23 3.35 -9.88
N ARG A 51 5.90 3.24 -9.94
CA ARG A 51 5.02 4.42 -10.07
C ARG A 51 4.13 4.52 -8.87
N VAL A 52 4.03 5.72 -8.29
CA VAL A 52 3.02 5.99 -7.28
C VAL A 52 1.65 5.93 -7.95
N PHE A 53 0.72 5.18 -7.38
CA PHE A 53 -0.66 5.17 -7.83
C PHE A 53 -1.62 5.70 -6.74
N ILE A 54 -1.24 5.65 -5.46
CA ILE A 54 -2.01 6.19 -4.33
C ILE A 54 -1.13 7.06 -3.43
N TYR A 55 -1.71 8.17 -2.96
CA TYR A 55 -1.11 9.08 -1.99
C TYR A 55 -2.09 9.42 -0.87
N GLY A 56 -1.55 9.62 0.33
CA GLY A 56 -2.36 9.61 1.54
C GLY A 56 -3.08 8.28 1.71
N THR A 57 -4.25 8.29 2.35
CA THR A 57 -4.99 7.05 2.65
C THR A 57 -5.98 6.63 1.57
N HIS A 58 -6.36 7.52 0.65
CA HIS A 58 -7.41 7.23 -0.33
C HIS A 58 -7.29 7.99 -1.66
N ASN A 59 -6.35 8.92 -1.81
CA ASN A 59 -6.27 9.70 -3.04
C ASN A 59 -5.49 8.92 -4.10
N LYS A 60 -5.98 8.97 -5.36
CA LYS A 60 -5.35 8.31 -6.50
C LYS A 60 -4.76 9.34 -7.44
N TYR A 61 -3.69 8.97 -8.13
CA TYR A 61 -3.15 9.81 -9.20
C TYR A 61 -3.95 9.67 -10.50
N PRO A 62 -3.99 10.68 -11.39
CA PRO A 62 -4.78 10.64 -12.62
C PRO A 62 -4.45 9.49 -13.57
N TRP A 63 -3.22 8.97 -13.55
CA TRP A 63 -2.78 7.84 -14.38
C TRP A 63 -3.10 6.46 -13.79
N THR A 64 -3.84 6.42 -12.68
CA THR A 64 -4.22 5.20 -11.99
C THR A 64 -5.37 4.54 -12.75
N PRO A 65 -5.26 3.24 -13.14
CA PRO A 65 -6.31 2.57 -13.88
C PRO A 65 -7.66 2.58 -13.17
N ASN A 66 -8.73 2.87 -13.91
CA ASN A 66 -10.10 2.80 -13.42
C ASN A 66 -10.38 1.36 -12.96
N GLY A 67 -10.77 1.18 -11.69
CA GLY A 67 -11.01 -0.12 -11.05
C GLY A 67 -9.94 -0.58 -10.07
N SER A 68 -8.80 0.09 -9.99
CA SER A 68 -7.83 -0.16 -8.91
C SER A 68 -8.41 0.33 -7.57
N HIS A 69 -8.44 -0.55 -6.56
CA HIS A 69 -8.92 -0.21 -5.22
C HIS A 69 -7.81 0.30 -4.32
N SER A 70 -8.17 1.13 -3.35
CA SER A 70 -7.21 1.65 -2.37
C SER A 70 -6.81 0.56 -1.39
N PRO A 71 -5.51 0.42 -1.04
CA PRO A 71 -5.08 -0.58 -0.10
C PRO A 71 -5.66 -0.26 1.28
N HIS A 72 -6.01 -1.31 2.00
CA HIS A 72 -6.46 -1.17 3.37
C HIS A 72 -5.23 -1.12 4.27
N PHE A 73 -4.96 0.05 4.85
CA PHE A 73 -3.86 0.20 5.77
C PHE A 73 -4.30 -0.15 7.20
N GLY A 74 -3.69 -1.17 7.79
CA GLY A 74 -3.96 -1.62 9.15
C GLY A 74 -2.77 -1.40 10.09
N ALA A 75 -3.03 -1.45 11.39
CA ALA A 75 -1.99 -1.61 12.40
C ALA A 75 -1.78 -3.10 12.67
N LYS A 76 -0.53 -3.58 12.69
CA LYS A 76 -0.23 -4.87 13.30
C LYS A 76 0.19 -4.58 14.74
N LEU A 77 -0.72 -4.84 15.68
CA LEU A 77 -0.38 -4.82 17.10
C LEU A 77 0.61 -5.99 17.37
N PRO A 78 1.59 -5.80 18.29
CA PRO A 78 2.47 -6.87 18.72
C PRO A 78 1.70 -8.06 19.28
#